data_AF-A0A7S2MNK8-F1
#
_entry.id   AF-A0A7S2MNK8-F1
#
_cell.length_a   1.000
_cell.length_b   1.000
_cell.length_c   1.000
_cell.angle_alpha   90.00
_cell.angle_beta   90.00
_cell.angle_gamma   90.00
#
_symmetry.space_group_name_H-M   'P 1'
#
loop_
_entity.id
_entity.type
_entity.pdbx_description
1 polymer ?
#
loop_
_entity_poly.entity_id
_entity_poly.type
_entity_poly.pdbx_seq_one_letter_code
_entity_poly.pdbx_strand_id
1 'polypeptide(L)'
;SIFAVQIRVKELLHEYLRRVLLSKPDDPVDFLISEIKQNPFSPSAPAPETDDRSTEEKAKFIDSRDDSMKLKLIKEVFSQLDKSQRNLVSRAELIVAFNSKPRILISRFPKHCTEILRSLERMDQVNHKNGMLTFEDFSTTMMQVLSEPGGR
;
A
#
# COMPACT_ATOMS: atom_id res chain seq x y z
N SER A 1 -22.34 -8.61 -4.32
CA SER A 1 -23.09 -9.79 -3.82
C SER A 1 -22.89 -9.91 -2.32
N ILE A 2 -23.95 -10.16 -1.54
CA ILE A 2 -23.91 -10.31 -0.07
C ILE A 2 -22.95 -11.44 0.35
N PHE A 3 -22.88 -12.50 -0.45
CA PHE A 3 -21.97 -13.62 -0.22
C PHE A 3 -20.49 -13.23 -0.27
N ALA A 4 -20.11 -12.34 -1.20
CA ALA A 4 -18.72 -11.85 -1.30
C ALA A 4 -18.31 -11.03 -0.06
N VAL A 5 -19.25 -10.28 0.53
CA VAL A 5 -19.01 -9.52 1.77
C VAL A 5 -18.85 -10.46 2.96
N GLN A 6 -19.70 -11.49 3.07
CA GLN A 6 -19.61 -12.48 4.17
C GLN A 6 -18.32 -13.30 4.11
N ILE A 7 -17.88 -13.72 2.91
CA ILE A 7 -16.61 -14.42 2.73
C ILE A 7 -15.44 -13.52 3.16
N ARG A 8 -15.45 -12.26 2.74
CA ARG A 8 -14.39 -11.29 3.09
C ARG A 8 -14.29 -11.04 4.58
N VAL A 9 -15.42 -10.90 5.28
CA VAL A 9 -15.46 -10.75 6.74
C VAL A 9 -14.92 -12.00 7.44
N LYS A 10 -15.28 -13.20 6.95
CA LYS A 10 -14.79 -14.46 7.49
C LYS A 10 -13.28 -14.62 7.33
N GLU A 11 -12.72 -14.24 6.19
CA GLU A 11 -11.28 -14.28 5.94
C GLU A 11 -10.52 -13.26 6.81
N LEU A 12 -11.06 -12.05 6.95
CA LEU A 12 -10.56 -11.04 7.89
C LEU A 12 -10.44 -11.59 9.31
N LEU A 13 -11.53 -12.15 9.83
CA LEU A 13 -11.59 -12.68 11.18
C LEU A 13 -10.65 -13.88 11.35
N HIS A 14 -10.57 -14.79 10.38
CA HIS A 14 -9.66 -15.93 10.45
C HIS A 14 -8.20 -15.49 10.56
N GLU A 15 -7.78 -14.52 9.75
CA GLU A 15 -6.39 -14.08 9.75
C GLU A 15 -6.03 -13.37 11.07
N TYR A 16 -6.88 -12.47 11.56
CA TYR A 16 -6.64 -11.82 12.84
C TYR A 16 -6.65 -12.80 14.03
N LEU A 17 -7.56 -13.78 14.04
CA LEU A 17 -7.56 -14.84 15.04
C LEU A 17 -6.31 -15.72 14.96
N ARG A 18 -5.86 -16.04 13.75
CA ARG A 18 -4.59 -16.77 13.53
C ARG A 18 -3.41 -16.02 14.14
N ARG A 19 -3.33 -14.70 13.94
CA ARG A 19 -2.25 -13.86 14.52
C ARG A 19 -2.27 -13.87 16.04
N VAL A 20 -3.44 -13.75 16.66
CA VAL A 20 -3.57 -13.85 18.13
C VAL A 20 -3.09 -15.22 18.63
N LEU A 21 -3.51 -16.31 17.97
CA LEU A 21 -3.13 -17.66 18.37
C LEU A 21 -1.62 -17.93 18.24
N LEU A 22 -0.97 -17.35 17.23
CA LEU A 22 0.46 -17.50 17.01
C LEU A 22 1.30 -16.62 17.96
N SER A 23 0.90 -15.37 18.14
CA SER A 23 1.63 -14.40 18.97
C SER A 23 1.42 -14.61 20.47
N LYS A 24 0.30 -15.24 20.87
CA LYS A 24 -0.11 -15.47 22.26
C LYS A 24 0.11 -14.22 23.14
N PRO A 25 -0.44 -13.06 22.76
CA PRO A 25 -0.28 -11.84 23.53
C PRO A 25 -0.96 -11.96 24.90
N ASP A 26 -0.41 -11.27 25.90
CA ASP A 26 -1.00 -11.21 27.25
C ASP A 26 -2.39 -10.55 27.24
N ASP A 27 -2.59 -9.54 26.38
CA ASP A 27 -3.89 -8.95 26.08
C ASP A 27 -4.26 -9.18 24.59
N PRO A 28 -5.13 -10.16 24.29
CA PRO A 28 -5.52 -10.47 22.92
C PRO A 28 -6.41 -9.40 22.28
N VAL A 29 -7.14 -8.61 23.06
CA VAL A 29 -8.05 -7.58 22.51
C VAL A 29 -7.26 -6.35 22.12
N ASP A 30 -6.37 -5.88 22.99
CA ASP A 30 -5.49 -4.74 22.69
C ASP A 30 -4.51 -5.06 21.55
N PHE A 31 -4.02 -6.31 21.49
CA PHE A 31 -3.25 -6.80 20.35
C PHE A 31 -4.06 -6.74 19.05
N LEU A 32 -5.31 -7.21 19.04
CA LEU A 32 -6.17 -7.16 17.86
C LEU A 32 -6.43 -5.73 17.40
N ILE A 33 -6.75 -4.82 18.32
CA ILE A 33 -7.00 -3.41 18.00
C ILE A 33 -5.73 -2.78 17.40
N SER A 34 -4.57 -3.08 17.98
CA SER A 34 -3.28 -2.59 17.48
C SER A 34 -2.95 -3.16 16.11
N GLU A 35 -3.16 -4.47 15.90
CA GLU A 35 -2.96 -5.14 14.61
C GLU A 35 -3.89 -4.59 13.52
N ILE A 36 -5.17 -4.38 13.82
CA ILE A 36 -6.10 -3.81 12.84
C ILE A 36 -5.65 -2.38 12.43
N LYS A 37 -5.12 -1.60 13.38
CA LYS A 37 -4.68 -0.22 13.14
C LYS A 37 -3.34 -0.13 12.42
N GLN A 38 -2.38 -0.98 12.80
CA GLN A 38 -0.99 -0.89 12.34
C GLN A 38 -0.73 -1.81 11.14
N ASN A 39 -1.47 -2.92 11.06
CA ASN A 39 -1.28 -4.03 10.12
C ASN A 39 -2.61 -4.51 9.50
N PRO A 40 -3.38 -3.61 8.85
CA PRO A 40 -4.67 -3.98 8.30
C PRO A 40 -4.52 -5.11 7.27
N PHE A 41 -5.15 -6.24 7.55
CA PHE A 41 -5.29 -7.33 6.59
C PHE A 41 -6.35 -6.97 5.55
N SER A 42 -6.04 -7.19 4.27
CA SER A 42 -7.02 -7.08 3.17
C SER A 42 -7.15 -8.45 2.52
N PRO A 43 -8.26 -9.18 2.77
CA PRO A 43 -8.57 -10.40 2.04
C PRO A 43 -8.95 -9.98 0.63
N SER A 44 -8.30 -10.62 -0.34
CA SER A 44 -8.22 -10.21 -1.72
C SER A 44 -7.33 -8.97 -1.90
N ALA A 45 -6.08 -9.22 -2.30
CA ALA A 45 -5.55 -8.40 -3.37
C ALA A 45 -6.54 -8.55 -4.54
N PRO A 46 -7.21 -7.49 -5.03
CA PRO A 46 -7.95 -7.61 -6.27
C PRO A 46 -6.97 -8.15 -7.31
N ALA A 47 -7.40 -9.13 -8.12
CA ALA A 47 -6.61 -9.63 -9.24
C ALA A 47 -6.02 -8.43 -10.00
N PRO A 48 -4.80 -8.53 -10.58
CA PRO A 48 -4.27 -7.45 -11.39
C PRO A 48 -5.32 -7.12 -12.45
N GLU A 49 -5.97 -5.96 -12.32
CA GLU A 49 -6.95 -5.51 -13.30
C GLU A 49 -6.20 -5.42 -14.63
N THR A 50 -6.64 -6.20 -15.60
CA THR A 50 -6.13 -6.12 -16.96
C THR A 50 -6.50 -4.75 -17.49
N ASP A 51 -5.48 -4.00 -17.88
CA ASP A 51 -5.66 -2.72 -18.53
C ASP A 51 -6.10 -2.98 -19.98
N ASP A 52 -7.39 -2.87 -20.26
CA ASP A 52 -7.98 -3.16 -21.58
C ASP A 52 -7.84 -1.98 -22.57
N ARG A 53 -7.23 -0.86 -22.14
CA ARG A 53 -6.99 0.31 -23.00
C ARG A 53 -6.06 -0.05 -24.15
N SER A 54 -6.18 0.69 -25.26
CA SER A 54 -5.26 0.52 -26.39
C SER A 54 -3.82 0.87 -26.00
N THR A 55 -2.84 0.39 -26.77
CA THR A 55 -1.43 0.73 -26.55
C THR A 55 -1.18 2.25 -26.64
N GLU A 56 -1.89 2.93 -27.54
CA GLU A 56 -1.83 4.37 -27.74
C GLU A 56 -2.40 5.14 -26.54
N GLU A 57 -3.47 4.63 -25.94
CA GLU A 57 -4.05 5.20 -24.73
C GLU A 57 -3.14 4.98 -23.53
N LYS A 58 -2.63 3.75 -23.35
CA LYS A 58 -1.66 3.41 -22.29
C LYS A 58 -0.42 4.30 -22.32
N ALA A 59 0.10 4.59 -23.51
CA ALA A 59 1.27 5.45 -23.68
C ALA A 59 1.07 6.85 -23.06
N LYS A 60 -0.15 7.39 -23.07
CA LYS A 60 -0.48 8.69 -22.47
C LYS A 60 -0.35 8.67 -20.93
N PHE A 61 -0.42 7.50 -20.31
CA PHE A 61 -0.37 7.34 -18.85
C PHE A 61 0.98 6.86 -18.33
N ILE A 62 1.99 6.74 -19.19
CA ILE A 62 3.36 6.46 -18.78
C ILE A 62 3.93 7.68 -18.04
N ASP A 63 4.69 7.40 -16.98
CA ASP A 63 5.55 8.39 -16.35
C ASP A 63 6.88 8.46 -17.12
N SER A 64 7.01 9.48 -17.97
CA SER A 64 8.15 9.70 -18.85
C SER A 64 9.37 10.32 -18.18
N ARG A 65 9.31 10.58 -16.87
CA ARG A 65 10.45 11.10 -16.11
C ARG A 65 11.53 10.03 -16.01
N ASP A 66 12.78 10.46 -15.90
CA ASP A 66 13.90 9.57 -15.64
C ASP A 66 13.84 8.99 -14.22
N ASP A 67 14.53 7.87 -14.02
CA ASP A 67 14.52 7.13 -12.75
C ASP A 67 15.08 7.95 -11.59
N SER A 68 16.03 8.86 -11.84
CA SER A 68 16.59 9.72 -10.79
C SER A 68 15.54 10.72 -10.29
N MET A 69 14.81 11.34 -11.21
CA MET A 69 13.70 12.24 -10.87
C MET A 69 12.57 11.48 -10.16
N LYS A 70 12.20 10.28 -10.63
CA LYS A 70 11.19 9.43 -9.97
C LYS A 70 11.59 9.13 -8.53
N LEU A 71 12.82 8.66 -8.32
CA LEU A 71 13.35 8.34 -7.00
C LEU A 71 13.39 9.56 -6.07
N LYS A 72 13.78 10.73 -6.59
CA LYS A 72 13.75 11.99 -5.84
C LYS A 72 12.34 12.32 -5.33
N LEU A 73 11.33 12.21 -6.19
CA LEU A 73 9.94 12.50 -5.83
C LEU A 73 9.37 11.46 -4.85
N ILE A 74 9.72 10.19 -5.01
CA ILE A 74 9.38 9.12 -4.05
C ILE A 74 9.97 9.45 -2.68
N LYS A 75 11.24 9.89 -2.63
CA LYS A 75 11.91 10.30 -1.40
C LYS A 75 11.23 11.50 -0.74
N GLU A 76 10.83 12.51 -1.52
CA GLU A 76 10.05 13.64 -0.99
C GLU A 76 8.73 13.19 -0.34
N VAL A 77 8.00 12.27 -0.98
CA VAL A 77 6.75 11.73 -0.43
C VAL A 77 7.01 10.94 0.85
N PHE A 78 8.03 10.09 0.86
CA PHE A 78 8.39 9.28 2.04
C PHE A 78 8.81 10.18 3.22
N SER A 79 9.68 11.17 2.98
CA SER A 79 10.16 12.09 4.02
C SER A 79 9.07 12.98 4.61
N GLN A 80 7.99 13.28 3.89
CA GLN A 80 6.83 13.99 4.45
C GLN A 80 6.08 13.16 5.51
N LEU A 81 6.23 11.83 5.46
CA LEU A 81 5.52 10.89 6.33
C LEU A 81 6.44 10.29 7.41
N ASP A 82 7.74 10.18 7.15
CA ASP A 82 8.75 9.86 8.17
C ASP A 82 9.05 11.08 9.07
N LYS A 83 8.10 11.41 9.93
CA LYS A 83 8.24 12.50 10.91
C LYS A 83 9.39 12.30 11.88
N SER A 84 9.82 11.05 12.08
CA SER A 84 10.86 10.69 13.04
C SER A 84 12.27 10.63 12.45
N GLN A 85 12.40 10.78 11.12
CA GLN A 85 13.67 10.65 10.38
C GLN A 85 14.39 9.34 10.67
N ARG A 86 13.64 8.26 10.92
CA ARG A 86 14.19 6.93 11.22
C ARG A 86 14.28 6.04 10.00
N ASN A 87 13.98 6.58 8.82
CA ASN A 87 13.90 5.86 7.56
C ASN A 87 12.86 4.72 7.58
N LEU A 88 11.79 4.92 8.35
CA LEU A 88 10.78 3.91 8.70
C LEU A 88 9.41 4.58 8.81
N VAL A 89 8.44 4.10 8.05
CA VAL A 89 7.06 4.60 8.06
C VAL A 89 6.09 3.45 8.18
N SER A 90 5.02 3.60 8.95
CA SER A 90 3.96 2.59 8.99
C SER A 90 3.21 2.56 7.65
N ARG A 91 3.04 1.36 7.10
CA ARG A 91 2.23 1.12 5.90
C ARG A 91 0.79 1.59 6.08
N ALA A 92 0.22 1.37 7.26
CA ALA A 92 -1.14 1.83 7.57
C ALA A 92 -1.21 3.37 7.58
N GLU A 93 -0.22 4.05 8.16
CA GLU A 93 -0.14 5.50 8.13
C GLU A 93 0.02 6.03 6.70
N LEU A 94 0.79 5.36 5.84
CA LEU A 94 0.91 5.69 4.41
C LEU A 94 -0.44 5.61 3.70
N ILE A 95 -1.15 4.49 3.85
CA ILE A 95 -2.47 4.26 3.24
C ILE A 95 -3.47 5.32 3.73
N VAL A 96 -3.50 5.60 5.04
CA VAL A 96 -4.39 6.61 5.62
C VAL A 96 -4.02 8.01 5.14
N ALA A 97 -2.74 8.35 5.10
CA ALA A 97 -2.27 9.65 4.64
C ALA A 97 -2.63 9.91 3.18
N PHE A 98 -2.46 8.92 2.32
CA PHE A 98 -2.78 9.03 0.90
C PHE A 98 -4.28 9.10 0.62
N ASN A 99 -5.10 8.37 1.38
CA ASN A 99 -6.56 8.50 1.31
C ASN A 99 -7.07 9.85 1.86
N SER A 100 -6.50 10.32 2.98
CA SER A 100 -6.96 11.55 3.64
C SER A 100 -6.43 12.82 2.97
N LYS A 101 -5.26 12.75 2.34
CA LYS A 101 -4.61 13.87 1.63
C LYS A 101 -4.12 13.42 0.24
N PRO A 102 -5.03 13.16 -0.71
CA PRO A 102 -4.67 12.69 -2.05
C PRO A 102 -3.71 13.64 -2.79
N ARG A 103 -3.74 14.93 -2.45
CA ARG A 103 -2.84 15.96 -3.02
C ARG A 103 -1.36 15.61 -2.91
N ILE A 104 -0.95 14.86 -1.88
CA ILE A 104 0.45 14.42 -1.72
C ILE A 104 0.87 13.58 -2.93
N LEU A 105 0.06 12.59 -3.31
CA LEU A 105 0.32 11.76 -4.49
C LEU A 105 -0.01 12.51 -5.78
N ILE A 106 -1.16 13.19 -5.88
CA ILE A 106 -1.60 13.84 -7.13
C ILE A 106 -0.58 14.88 -7.62
N SER A 107 0.04 15.62 -6.70
CA SER A 107 1.03 16.64 -7.07
C SER A 107 2.36 16.06 -7.60
N ARG A 108 2.70 14.81 -7.26
CA ARG A 108 3.93 14.14 -7.72
C ARG A 108 3.67 13.10 -8.81
N PHE A 109 2.60 12.33 -8.69
CA PHE A 109 2.26 11.16 -9.50
C PHE A 109 0.78 11.20 -9.91
N PRO A 110 0.35 12.21 -10.68
CA PRO A 110 -1.06 12.43 -11.00
C PRO A 110 -1.72 11.27 -11.75
N LYS A 111 -0.92 10.48 -12.48
CA LYS A 111 -1.39 9.35 -13.27
C LYS A 111 -1.40 8.03 -12.49
N HIS A 112 -0.73 7.94 -11.34
CA HIS A 112 -0.44 6.66 -10.66
C HIS A 112 -1.01 6.57 -9.24
N CYS A 113 -1.87 7.51 -8.84
CA CYS A 113 -2.38 7.58 -7.46
C CYS A 113 -3.07 6.29 -7.02
N THR A 114 -3.91 5.73 -7.90
CA THR A 114 -4.65 4.50 -7.64
C THR A 114 -3.72 3.29 -7.54
N GLU A 115 -2.78 3.15 -8.47
CA GLU A 115 -1.84 2.04 -8.53
C GLU A 115 -0.88 2.05 -7.34
N ILE A 116 -0.40 3.23 -6.94
CA ILE A 116 0.44 3.41 -5.77
C ILE A 116 -0.31 2.93 -4.52
N LEU A 117 -1.54 3.38 -4.30
CA LEU A 117 -2.32 2.97 -3.12
C LEU A 117 -2.58 1.46 -3.10
N ARG A 118 -3.01 0.90 -4.24
CA ARG A 118 -3.25 -0.55 -4.39
C ARG A 118 -1.97 -1.37 -4.17
N SER A 119 -0.82 -0.89 -4.65
CA SER A 119 0.45 -1.58 -4.45
C SER A 119 0.83 -1.67 -2.97
N LEU A 120 0.58 -0.60 -2.20
CA LEU A 120 0.81 -0.58 -0.75
C LEU A 120 -0.15 -1.51 0.01
N GLU A 121 -1.42 -1.57 -0.41
CA GLU A 121 -2.39 -2.50 0.16
C GLU A 121 -1.97 -3.96 -0.05
N ARG A 122 -1.37 -4.26 -1.22
CA ARG A 122 -0.90 -5.59 -1.63
C ARG A 122 0.50 -5.96 -1.13
N MET A 123 1.30 -5.01 -0.63
CA MET A 123 2.63 -5.32 -0.10
C MET A 123 2.54 -6.42 0.96
N ASP A 124 3.32 -7.47 0.74
CA ASP A 124 3.21 -8.72 1.47
C ASP A 124 3.56 -8.54 2.95
N GLN A 125 2.61 -8.89 3.82
CA GLN A 125 2.74 -8.72 5.27
C GLN A 125 3.68 -9.78 5.87
N VAL A 126 3.98 -10.86 5.12
CA VAL A 126 4.82 -11.97 5.60
C VAL A 126 6.29 -11.53 5.76
N ASN A 127 6.78 -10.63 4.90
CA ASN A 127 8.15 -10.10 4.98
C ASN A 127 8.27 -8.88 5.90
N HIS A 128 7.16 -8.20 6.22
CA HIS A 128 7.12 -6.99 7.05
C HIS A 128 6.30 -7.22 8.33
N LYS A 129 6.85 -8.04 9.25
CA LYS A 129 6.18 -8.52 10.48
C LYS A 129 5.63 -7.45 11.43
N ASN A 130 5.95 -6.17 11.23
CA ASN A 130 5.51 -5.06 12.07
C ASN A 130 4.78 -3.95 11.29
N GLY A 131 4.50 -4.15 9.99
CA GLY A 131 3.84 -3.13 9.16
C GLY A 131 4.66 -1.89 8.88
N MET A 132 5.95 -1.92 9.21
CA MET A 132 6.86 -0.82 8.94
C MET A 132 7.54 -1.04 7.61
N LEU A 133 7.61 0.01 6.81
CA LEU A 133 8.29 0.04 5.53
C LEU A 133 9.54 0.87 5.65
N THR A 134 10.66 0.31 5.22
CA THR A 134 11.87 1.10 4.98
C THR A 134 11.71 1.91 3.70
N PHE A 135 12.56 2.92 3.50
CA PHE A 135 12.59 3.62 2.22
C PHE A 135 12.94 2.70 1.05
N GLU A 136 13.75 1.65 1.26
CA GLU A 136 14.13 0.69 0.23
C GLU A 136 12.91 -0.12 -0.24
N ASP A 137 12.13 -0.67 0.69
CA ASP A 137 10.91 -1.42 0.39
C ASP A 137 9.90 -0.55 -0.36
N PHE A 138 9.69 0.66 0.17
CA PHE A 138 8.77 1.64 -0.39
C PHE A 138 9.21 2.05 -1.80
N SER A 139 10.46 2.47 -1.98
CA SER A 139 10.95 2.97 -3.25
C SER A 139 10.99 1.91 -4.34
N THR A 140 11.41 0.68 -4.02
CA THR A 140 11.38 -0.44 -4.96
C THR A 140 9.98 -0.68 -5.50
N THR A 141 8.98 -0.70 -4.62
CA THR A 141 7.57 -0.92 -5.01
C THR A 141 7.03 0.24 -5.83
N MET A 142 7.33 1.48 -5.43
CA MET A 142 6.90 2.66 -6.19
C MET A 142 7.54 2.69 -7.58
N MET A 143 8.83 2.36 -7.70
CA MET A 143 9.52 2.30 -8.99
C MET A 143 8.92 1.24 -9.91
N GLN A 144 8.53 0.08 -9.38
CA GLN A 144 7.82 -0.94 -10.14
C GLN A 144 6.48 -0.39 -10.67
N VAL A 145 5.69 0.28 -9.82
CA VAL A 145 4.41 0.89 -10.22
C VAL A 145 4.61 1.95 -11.31
N LEU A 146 5.62 2.80 -11.18
CA LEU A 146 5.92 3.88 -12.13
C LEU A 146 6.59 3.38 -13.43
N SER A 147 6.91 2.10 -13.54
CA SER A 147 7.40 1.48 -14.79
C SER A 147 6.24 1.10 -15.71
N GLU A 148 5.01 1.02 -15.20
CA GLU A 148 3.81 0.71 -15.96
C GLU A 148 2.91 1.94 -16.19
N PRO A 149 1.98 1.89 -17.17
CA PRO A 149 0.95 2.92 -17.32
C PRO A 149 0.03 2.97 -16.10
N GLY A 150 -0.20 4.18 -15.57
CA GLY A 150 -1.17 4.42 -14.50
C GLY A 150 -2.60 4.69 -15.00
N GLY A 151 -3.51 4.98 -14.08
CA GLY A 151 -4.90 5.37 -14.39
C GLY A 151 -5.79 4.20 -14.78
N ARG A 152 -5.56 3.04 -14.15
CA ARG A 152 -6.41 1.84 -14.19
C ARG A 152 -7.56 1.98 -13.20
#